data_AF-A0A564ZAT2-F1
#
_entry.id   AF-A0A564ZAT2-F1
#
_cell.length_a   1.000
_cell.length_b   1.000
_cell.length_c   1.000
_cell.angle_alpha   90.00
_cell.angle_beta   90.00
_cell.angle_gamma   90.00
#
_symmetry.space_group_name_H-M   'P 1'
#
loop_
_entity.id
_entity.type
_entity.pdbx_description
1 polymer ?
#
loop_
_entity_poly.entity_id
_entity_poly.type
_entity_poly.pdbx_seq_one_letter_code
_entity_poly.pdbx_strand_id
1 'polypeptide(L)'
;MGHENGQDDHHEGHDDHYFEISREDLFKPYKPPAVEKYVFPFLGKMFDFPVTLFKEQIVDRIPRKKFYYYHQRYPRVPEIDSCEVDDKICIAEANDQFHRDRLVDANIVRILRQRVESCKRWYDRDYEDMERFCAPYYKEHEEAATNFYIKYGELYFWSDVRDAFMKQKHRMLFERDIGPIGSTKKLDKYGDKEADNTVSFLRRFHGHFNLPKELRF
;
A
#
# COMPACT_ATOMS: atom_id res chain seq x y z
N MET A 1 -51.17 68.19 6.23
CA MET A 1 -50.93 67.54 4.92
C MET A 1 -49.54 66.94 5.00
N GLY A 2 -49.28 65.64 5.04
CA GLY A 2 -50.04 64.40 5.01
C GLY A 2 -48.96 63.32 5.21
N HIS A 3 -49.29 62.28 5.98
CA HIS A 3 -48.41 61.14 6.25
C HIS A 3 -48.09 60.34 4.98
N GLU A 4 -46.95 59.66 4.95
CA GLU A 4 -46.90 58.22 4.65
C GLU A 4 -45.55 57.60 5.08
N ASN A 5 -45.64 56.52 5.85
CA ASN A 5 -44.56 55.62 6.24
C ASN A 5 -44.37 54.57 5.14
N GLY A 6 -43.15 54.08 4.93
CA GLY A 6 -42.85 52.91 4.12
C GLY A 6 -41.73 52.10 4.79
N GLN A 7 -41.99 50.82 4.98
CA GLN A 7 -41.27 49.84 5.79
C GLN A 7 -40.49 48.86 4.88
N ASP A 8 -39.45 48.22 5.43
CA ASP A 8 -38.80 46.97 5.00
C ASP A 8 -37.96 47.06 3.69
N ASP A 9 -36.79 46.42 3.49
CA ASP A 9 -36.40 45.04 3.81
C ASP A 9 -34.88 44.88 4.04
N HIS A 10 -34.53 43.99 4.97
CA HIS A 10 -33.22 43.38 5.10
C HIS A 10 -32.96 42.44 3.92
N HIS A 11 -31.97 42.74 3.08
CA HIS A 11 -31.37 41.74 2.18
C HIS A 11 -30.02 41.30 2.72
N GLU A 12 -30.03 40.18 3.43
CA GLU A 12 -28.85 39.32 3.62
C GLU A 12 -28.42 38.79 2.25
N GLY A 13 -27.42 39.42 1.66
CA GLY A 13 -26.66 38.86 0.54
C GLY A 13 -25.55 37.99 1.11
N HIS A 14 -25.74 36.67 1.07
CA HIS A 14 -24.64 35.72 1.15
C HIS A 14 -23.83 35.84 -0.14
N ASP A 15 -22.80 36.70 -0.14
CA ASP A 15 -21.83 36.78 -1.20
C ASP A 15 -20.89 35.56 -1.11
N ASP A 16 -21.26 34.49 -1.80
CA ASP A 16 -20.39 33.37 -2.11
C ASP A 16 -19.26 33.85 -3.04
N HIS A 17 -18.23 34.47 -2.46
CA HIS A 17 -17.01 34.82 -3.19
C HIS A 17 -16.21 33.55 -3.53
N TYR A 18 -16.54 32.88 -4.63
CA TYR A 18 -15.56 32.06 -5.32
C TYR A 18 -14.54 33.01 -5.95
N PHE A 19 -13.35 33.08 -5.36
CA PHE A 19 -12.24 33.83 -5.92
C PHE A 19 -11.77 33.13 -7.20
N GLU A 20 -12.16 33.63 -8.37
CA GLU A 20 -11.63 33.17 -9.65
C GLU A 20 -10.15 33.54 -9.74
N ILE A 21 -9.27 32.56 -9.52
CA ILE A 21 -7.83 32.72 -9.62
C ILE A 21 -7.49 33.04 -11.08
N SER A 22 -7.10 34.28 -11.34
CA SER A 22 -6.69 34.74 -12.67
C SER A 22 -5.33 34.14 -13.05
N ARG A 23 -5.11 33.84 -14.34
CA ARG A 23 -3.85 33.25 -14.84
C ARG A 23 -2.60 34.03 -14.39
N GLU A 24 -2.74 35.34 -14.23
CA GLU A 24 -1.68 36.24 -13.77
C GLU A 24 -1.40 36.16 -12.25
N ASP A 25 -2.38 35.75 -11.44
CA ASP A 25 -2.19 35.52 -10.00
C ASP A 25 -1.43 34.21 -9.71
N LEU A 26 -1.54 33.20 -10.59
CA LEU A 26 -0.75 31.97 -10.51
C LEU A 26 0.76 32.19 -10.69
N PHE A 27 1.18 33.22 -11.45
CA PHE A 27 2.60 33.50 -11.72
C PHE A 27 3.21 34.54 -10.77
N LYS A 28 2.45 35.04 -9.79
CA LYS A 28 2.94 36.03 -8.84
C LYS A 28 3.87 35.33 -7.82
N PRO A 29 5.11 35.79 -7.64
CA PRO A 29 5.99 35.19 -6.63
C PRO A 29 5.33 35.33 -5.25
N TYR A 30 5.24 34.24 -4.51
CA TYR A 30 4.66 34.21 -3.17
C TYR A 30 5.38 35.22 -2.27
N LYS A 31 4.65 36.26 -1.82
CA LYS A 31 5.14 37.23 -0.83
C LYS A 31 4.53 36.83 0.51
N PRO A 32 5.30 36.26 1.45
CA PRO A 32 4.75 35.80 2.72
C PRO A 32 4.18 37.00 3.51
N PRO A 33 3.06 36.83 4.22
CA PRO A 33 2.54 37.86 5.12
C PRO A 33 3.56 38.20 6.20
N ALA A 34 3.50 39.43 6.73
CA ALA A 34 4.42 39.90 7.76
C ALA A 34 4.43 38.98 9.01
N VAL A 35 3.28 38.37 9.31
CA VAL A 35 3.14 37.38 10.39
C VAL A 35 4.02 36.16 10.14
N GLU A 36 4.02 35.64 8.91
CA GLU A 36 4.84 34.48 8.56
C GLU A 36 6.34 34.81 8.57
N LYS A 37 6.69 36.02 8.11
CA LYS A 37 8.08 36.45 8.04
C LYS A 37 8.69 36.82 9.38
N TYR A 38 7.91 37.34 10.34
CA TYR A 38 8.44 37.88 11.60
C TYR A 38 7.95 37.16 12.86
N VAL A 39 6.67 36.75 12.91
CA VAL A 39 6.06 36.19 14.13
C VAL A 39 6.36 34.71 14.29
N PHE A 40 6.15 33.89 13.25
CA PHE A 40 6.48 32.46 13.31
C PHE A 40 7.97 32.16 13.60
N PRO A 41 8.95 32.80 12.95
CA PRO A 41 10.36 32.54 13.26
C PRO A 41 10.76 33.06 14.65
N PHE A 42 10.12 34.12 15.15
CA PHE A 42 10.35 34.60 16.51
C PHE A 42 9.85 33.58 17.55
N LEU A 43 8.61 33.09 17.40
CA LEU A 43 8.06 32.06 18.28
C LEU A 43 8.86 30.76 18.20
N GLY A 44 9.28 30.33 17.01
CA GLY A 44 10.15 29.17 16.85
C GLY A 44 11.48 29.33 17.60
N LYS A 45 12.13 30.49 17.47
CA LYS A 45 13.38 30.79 18.19
C LYS A 45 13.23 30.83 19.71
N MET A 46 12.09 31.30 20.21
CA MET A 46 11.81 31.33 21.65
C MET A 46 11.82 29.94 22.29
N PHE A 47 11.45 28.89 21.54
CA PHE A 47 11.48 27.51 22.02
C PHE A 47 12.74 26.75 21.60
N ASP A 48 13.25 26.97 20.39
CA ASP A 48 14.43 26.27 19.89
C ASP A 48 15.71 26.70 20.62
N PHE A 49 15.83 28.00 20.96
CA PHE A 49 16.99 28.53 21.67
C PHE A 49 17.23 27.89 23.05
N PRO A 50 16.24 27.81 23.97
CA PRO A 50 16.47 27.13 25.24
C PRO A 50 16.72 25.63 25.08
N VAL A 51 16.11 24.96 24.09
CA VAL A 51 16.31 23.53 23.83
C VAL A 51 17.71 23.22 23.30
N THR A 52 18.19 24.04 22.36
CA THR A 52 19.55 23.92 21.81
C THR A 52 20.60 24.20 22.88
N LEU A 53 20.40 25.24 23.71
CA LEU A 53 21.27 25.49 24.88
C LEU A 53 21.28 24.32 25.87
N PHE A 54 20.13 23.71 26.17
CA PHE A 54 20.07 22.54 27.04
C PHE A 54 20.83 21.35 26.45
N LYS A 55 20.66 21.08 25.14
CA LYS A 55 21.39 20.02 24.44
C LYS A 55 22.90 20.25 24.52
N GLU A 56 23.36 21.45 24.17
CA GLU A 56 24.79 21.78 24.13
C GLU A 56 25.42 21.80 25.54
N GLN A 57 24.74 22.41 26.51
CA GLN A 57 25.29 22.65 27.83
C GLN A 57 25.18 21.44 28.76
N ILE A 58 24.15 20.62 28.62
CA ILE A 58 23.88 19.48 29.51
C ILE A 58 24.11 18.15 28.77
N VAL A 59 23.41 17.90 27.67
CA VAL A 59 23.47 16.59 27.01
C VAL A 59 24.85 16.29 26.44
N ASP A 60 25.42 17.24 25.71
CA ASP A 60 26.69 17.07 24.99
C ASP A 60 27.91 17.19 25.94
N ARG A 61 27.79 17.92 27.07
CA ARG A 61 28.86 18.01 28.10
C ARG A 61 28.92 16.81 29.04
N ILE A 62 27.83 16.07 29.24
CA ILE A 62 27.87 14.84 30.06
C ILE A 62 28.67 13.79 29.30
N PRO A 63 29.85 13.36 29.81
CA PRO A 63 30.71 12.42 29.10
C PRO A 63 30.06 11.03 29.07
N ARG A 64 29.28 10.76 28.01
CA ARG A 64 28.78 9.41 27.75
C ARG A 64 29.88 8.61 27.06
N LYS A 65 30.16 7.41 27.58
CA LYS A 65 30.97 6.43 26.84
C LYS A 65 30.24 6.16 25.52
N LYS A 66 30.91 6.33 24.38
CA LYS A 66 30.35 5.98 23.08
C LYS A 66 30.18 4.46 23.05
N PHE A 67 28.93 3.99 22.91
CA PHE A 67 28.63 2.58 22.72
C PHE A 67 28.53 2.29 21.22
N TYR A 68 29.32 1.35 20.74
CA TYR A 68 29.27 0.91 19.34
C TYR A 68 28.28 -0.24 19.23
N TYR A 69 27.39 -0.16 18.25
CA TYR A 69 26.50 -1.25 17.86
C TYR A 69 26.72 -1.57 16.38
N TYR A 70 26.58 -2.84 16.02
CA TYR A 70 26.79 -3.33 14.67
C TYR A 70 25.53 -4.02 14.18
N HIS A 71 25.30 -3.95 12.87
CA HIS A 71 24.24 -4.71 12.24
C HIS A 71 24.67 -6.18 12.15
N GLN A 72 23.84 -7.07 12.69
CA GLN A 72 24.06 -8.50 12.59
C GLN A 72 23.98 -8.94 11.13
N ARG A 73 24.97 -9.71 10.68
CA ARG A 73 25.01 -10.29 9.34
C ARG A 73 24.81 -11.78 9.46
N TYR A 74 23.79 -12.29 8.79
CA TYR A 74 23.55 -13.72 8.70
C TYR A 74 24.08 -14.25 7.36
N PRO A 75 24.92 -15.29 7.35
CA PRO A 75 25.25 -15.98 6.11
C PRO A 75 24.01 -16.69 5.57
N ARG A 76 23.99 -16.94 4.25
CA ARG A 76 22.97 -17.77 3.63
C ARG A 76 23.22 -19.24 3.98
N VAL A 77 22.15 -19.93 4.33
CA VAL A 77 22.03 -21.38 4.53
C VAL A 77 21.46 -21.98 3.23
N PRO A 78 21.73 -23.26 2.92
CA PRO A 78 20.99 -23.99 1.88
C PRO A 78 19.46 -23.79 1.98
N GLU A 79 18.82 -23.68 0.82
CA GLU A 79 17.36 -23.58 0.72
C GLU A 79 16.73 -24.98 0.80
N ILE A 80 15.41 -25.03 0.99
CA ILE A 80 14.67 -26.27 1.25
C ILE A 80 14.71 -27.28 0.10
N ASP A 81 14.94 -26.80 -1.12
CA ASP A 81 15.05 -27.61 -2.33
C ASP A 81 16.31 -28.47 -2.36
N SER A 82 17.37 -28.02 -1.67
CA SER A 82 18.65 -28.71 -1.55
C SER A 82 18.73 -29.65 -0.35
N CYS A 83 17.84 -29.49 0.65
CA CYS A 83 17.81 -30.33 1.83
C CYS A 83 17.24 -31.73 1.54
N GLU A 84 17.77 -32.74 2.23
CA GLU A 84 17.18 -34.08 2.23
C GLU A 84 15.89 -34.10 3.08
N VAL A 85 14.93 -34.96 2.70
CA VAL A 85 13.58 -34.98 3.31
C VAL A 85 13.60 -35.27 4.80
N ASP A 86 14.53 -36.12 5.25
CA ASP A 86 14.65 -36.56 6.65
C ASP A 86 15.63 -35.71 7.48
N ASP A 87 16.39 -34.81 6.85
CA ASP A 87 17.34 -33.94 7.56
C ASP A 87 16.61 -32.77 8.24
N LYS A 88 16.23 -32.99 9.50
CA LYS A 88 15.55 -32.00 10.32
C LYS A 88 16.39 -30.75 10.61
N ILE A 89 17.72 -30.86 10.61
CA ILE A 89 18.60 -29.73 10.93
C ILE A 89 18.64 -28.78 9.73
N CYS A 90 18.88 -29.29 8.53
CA CYS A 90 18.86 -28.50 7.29
C CYS A 90 17.51 -27.77 7.14
N ILE A 91 16.41 -28.49 7.38
CA ILE A 91 15.06 -27.93 7.26
C ILE A 91 14.81 -26.84 8.32
N ALA A 92 15.28 -27.02 9.55
CA ALA A 92 15.13 -26.02 10.61
C ALA A 92 15.90 -24.73 10.29
N GLU A 93 17.16 -24.84 9.86
CA GLU A 93 17.97 -23.67 9.50
C GLU A 93 17.40 -22.93 8.28
N ALA A 94 16.90 -23.66 7.28
CA ALA A 94 16.19 -23.09 6.14
C ALA A 94 14.89 -22.38 6.59
N ASN A 95 14.15 -22.95 7.55
CA ASN A 95 12.95 -22.32 8.12
C ASN A 95 13.28 -20.99 8.81
N ASP A 96 14.34 -20.97 9.61
CA ASP A 96 14.79 -19.74 10.28
C ASP A 96 15.23 -18.67 9.28
N GLN A 97 15.88 -19.07 8.18
CA GLN A 97 16.23 -18.13 7.11
C GLN A 97 14.98 -17.55 6.44
N PHE A 98 13.99 -18.38 6.14
CA PHE A 98 12.75 -17.92 5.54
C PHE A 98 11.95 -16.98 6.43
N HIS A 99 11.86 -17.25 7.74
CA HIS A 99 11.19 -16.34 8.67
C HIS A 99 11.89 -14.98 8.72
N ARG A 100 13.24 -14.97 8.70
CA ARG A 100 14.03 -13.74 8.60
C ARG A 100 13.76 -13.00 7.28
N ASP A 101 13.81 -13.71 6.15
CA ASP A 101 13.55 -13.14 4.83
C ASP A 101 12.11 -12.59 4.72
N ARG A 102 11.12 -13.28 5.29
CA ARG A 102 9.72 -12.80 5.37
C ARG A 102 9.59 -11.50 6.15
N LEU A 103 10.30 -11.37 7.27
CA LEU A 103 10.32 -10.13 8.05
C LEU A 103 11.01 -8.99 7.31
N VAL A 104 12.08 -9.29 6.55
CA VAL A 104 12.75 -8.29 5.69
C VAL A 104 11.81 -7.83 4.59
N ASP A 105 11.18 -8.75 3.86
CA ASP A 105 10.25 -8.44 2.77
C ASP A 105 9.04 -7.63 3.26
N ALA A 106 8.49 -7.96 4.45
CA ALA A 106 7.42 -7.19 5.06
C ALA A 106 7.85 -5.74 5.37
N ASN A 107 9.10 -5.55 5.83
CA ASN A 107 9.65 -4.22 6.06
C ASN A 107 9.93 -3.46 4.76
N ILE A 108 10.31 -4.14 3.68
CA ILE A 108 10.46 -3.51 2.36
C ILE A 108 9.12 -2.91 1.91
N VAL A 109 8.04 -3.69 1.95
CA VAL A 109 6.70 -3.20 1.60
C VAL A 109 6.28 -2.03 2.51
N ARG A 110 6.55 -2.14 3.82
CA ARG A 110 6.28 -1.05 4.77
C ARG A 110 7.03 0.25 4.42
N ILE A 111 8.30 0.17 4.05
CA ILE A 111 9.11 1.35 3.65
C ILE A 111 8.55 1.98 2.37
N LEU A 112 8.19 1.15 1.37
CA LEU A 112 7.58 1.65 0.14
C LEU A 112 6.24 2.34 0.39
N ARG A 113 5.42 1.78 1.30
CA ARG A 113 4.18 2.42 1.74
C ARG A 113 4.45 3.77 2.39
N GLN A 114 5.46 3.87 3.26
CA GLN A 114 5.84 5.15 3.88
C GLN A 114 6.27 6.19 2.85
N ARG A 115 6.92 5.79 1.76
CA ARG A 115 7.27 6.71 0.66
C ARG A 115 6.02 7.25 -0.04
N VAL A 116 5.06 6.38 -0.33
CA VAL A 116 3.76 6.79 -0.91
C VAL A 116 3.04 7.77 0.02
N GLU A 117 2.94 7.45 1.31
CA GLU A 117 2.29 8.32 2.30
C GLU A 117 3.02 9.66 2.47
N SER A 118 4.36 9.66 2.38
CA SER A 118 5.18 10.88 2.44
C SER A 118 4.97 11.75 1.20
N CYS A 119 4.92 11.15 0.01
CA CYS A 119 4.64 11.85 -1.23
C CYS A 119 3.24 12.48 -1.21
N LYS A 120 2.23 11.71 -0.79
CA LYS A 120 0.86 12.21 -0.62
C LYS A 120 0.82 13.41 0.33
N ARG A 121 1.49 13.31 1.48
CA ARG A 121 1.53 14.39 2.47
C ARG A 121 2.21 15.65 1.95
N TRP A 122 3.19 15.52 1.07
CA TRP A 122 3.87 16.66 0.47
C TRP A 122 3.00 17.41 -0.55
N TYR A 123 2.24 16.66 -1.37
CA TYR A 123 1.36 17.21 -2.43
C TYR A 123 -0.11 17.32 -2.01
N ASP A 124 -0.43 17.29 -0.71
CA ASP A 124 -1.80 17.19 -0.17
C ASP A 124 -2.72 18.37 -0.57
N ARG A 125 -2.17 19.43 -1.16
CA ARG A 125 -2.91 20.63 -1.59
C ARG A 125 -3.56 20.48 -2.97
N ASP A 126 -2.93 19.74 -3.88
CA ASP A 126 -3.32 19.66 -5.28
C ASP A 126 -3.38 18.19 -5.75
N TYR A 127 -4.57 17.72 -6.09
CA TYR A 127 -4.81 16.32 -6.48
C TYR A 127 -4.09 15.94 -7.78
N GLU A 128 -4.01 16.86 -8.75
CA GLU A 128 -3.37 16.63 -10.06
C GLU A 128 -1.86 16.44 -9.93
N ASP A 129 -1.21 17.22 -9.05
CA ASP A 129 0.22 17.07 -8.73
C ASP A 129 0.50 15.75 -8.01
N MET A 130 -0.39 15.35 -7.09
CA MET A 130 -0.27 14.07 -6.40
C MET A 130 -0.27 12.90 -7.39
N GLU A 131 -1.21 12.85 -8.34
CA GLU A 131 -1.23 11.78 -9.35
C GLU A 131 0.02 11.79 -10.22
N ARG A 132 0.46 12.96 -10.68
CA ARG A 132 1.60 13.08 -11.60
C ARG A 132 2.93 12.70 -10.95
N PHE A 133 3.19 13.20 -9.73
CA PHE A 133 4.48 13.02 -9.06
C PHE A 133 4.53 11.75 -8.22
N CYS A 134 3.41 11.31 -7.64
CA CYS A 134 3.40 10.11 -6.78
C CYS A 134 3.14 8.80 -7.54
N ALA A 135 2.70 8.84 -8.80
CA ALA A 135 2.52 7.66 -9.66
C ALA A 135 3.67 6.61 -9.61
N PRO A 136 4.95 6.97 -9.73
CA PRO A 136 6.03 5.97 -9.67
C PRO A 136 6.08 5.25 -8.33
N TYR A 137 5.88 5.96 -7.21
CA TYR A 137 5.88 5.35 -5.88
C TYR A 137 4.70 4.41 -5.67
N TYR A 138 3.52 4.75 -6.22
CA TYR A 138 2.37 3.87 -6.22
C TYR A 138 2.67 2.57 -6.94
N LYS A 139 3.23 2.66 -8.15
CA LYS A 139 3.59 1.49 -8.95
C LYS A 139 4.61 0.60 -8.24
N GLU A 140 5.68 1.18 -7.69
CA GLU A 140 6.69 0.43 -6.92
C GLU A 140 6.08 -0.30 -5.71
N HIS A 141 5.20 0.38 -4.97
CA HIS A 141 4.53 -0.19 -3.82
C HIS A 141 3.56 -1.31 -4.23
N GLU A 142 2.74 -1.10 -5.26
CA GLU A 142 1.79 -2.11 -5.75
C GLU A 142 2.48 -3.35 -6.29
N GLU A 143 3.56 -3.18 -7.05
CA GLU A 143 4.37 -4.29 -7.55
C GLU A 143 4.99 -5.07 -6.39
N ALA A 144 5.60 -4.38 -5.41
CA ALA A 144 6.18 -5.03 -4.24
C ALA A 144 5.12 -5.72 -3.35
N ALA A 145 3.97 -5.08 -3.14
CA ALA A 145 2.87 -5.66 -2.37
C ALA A 145 2.27 -6.89 -3.06
N THR A 146 2.14 -6.85 -4.39
CA THR A 146 1.69 -7.98 -5.20
C THR A 146 2.70 -9.13 -5.11
N ASN A 147 3.99 -8.86 -5.27
CA ASN A 147 5.05 -9.87 -5.14
C ASN A 147 5.09 -10.48 -3.73
N PHE A 148 4.93 -9.67 -2.70
CA PHE A 148 4.83 -10.12 -1.31
C PHE A 148 3.61 -11.04 -1.10
N TYR A 149 2.45 -10.66 -1.64
CA TYR A 149 1.23 -11.47 -1.55
C TYR A 149 1.34 -12.78 -2.37
N ILE A 150 1.95 -12.75 -3.54
CA ILE A 150 2.22 -13.97 -4.32
C ILE A 150 3.06 -14.96 -3.51
N LYS A 151 4.11 -14.48 -2.83
CA LYS A 151 4.99 -15.35 -2.04
C LYS A 151 4.35 -15.81 -0.73
N TYR A 152 3.79 -14.90 0.06
CA TYR A 152 3.37 -15.17 1.44
C TYR A 152 1.86 -15.13 1.69
N GLY A 153 1.06 -14.64 0.73
CA GLY A 153 -0.39 -14.57 0.85
C GLY A 153 -1.03 -15.95 0.98
N GLU A 154 -2.16 -16.03 1.67
CA GLU A 154 -2.97 -17.26 1.87
C GLU A 154 -2.25 -18.41 2.59
N LEU A 155 -0.99 -18.23 3.00
CA LEU A 155 -0.31 -19.15 3.90
C LEU A 155 -0.86 -18.95 5.33
N TYR A 156 -0.98 -20.06 6.06
CA TYR A 156 -1.36 -20.03 7.47
C TYR A 156 -0.32 -19.25 8.30
N PHE A 157 -0.72 -18.75 9.46
CA PHE A 157 0.20 -18.04 10.36
C PHE A 157 1.39 -18.90 10.79
N TRP A 158 1.17 -20.20 10.99
CA TRP A 158 2.19 -21.19 11.34
C TRP A 158 2.79 -21.91 10.12
N SER A 159 2.70 -21.33 8.92
CA SER A 159 3.25 -21.93 7.70
C SER A 159 4.77 -22.05 7.77
N ASP A 160 5.28 -23.21 7.37
CA ASP A 160 6.71 -23.47 7.22
C ASP A 160 7.19 -23.10 5.80
N VAL A 161 8.51 -23.10 5.62
CA VAL A 161 9.14 -23.03 4.29
C VAL A 161 8.60 -24.05 3.30
N ARG A 162 8.23 -25.23 3.78
CA ARG A 162 7.67 -26.30 2.96
C ARG A 162 6.38 -25.87 2.27
N ASP A 163 5.51 -25.14 2.96
CA ASP A 163 4.25 -24.68 2.41
C ASP A 163 4.49 -23.60 1.33
N ALA A 164 5.41 -22.68 1.59
CA ALA A 164 5.82 -21.67 0.61
C ALA A 164 6.44 -22.32 -0.64
N PHE A 165 7.25 -23.36 -0.46
CA PHE A 165 7.84 -24.12 -1.56
C PHE A 165 6.79 -24.89 -2.37
N MET A 166 5.83 -25.53 -1.71
CA MET A 166 4.72 -26.21 -2.40
C MET A 166 3.83 -25.22 -3.16
N LYS A 167 3.59 -24.02 -2.60
CA LYS A 167 2.90 -22.94 -3.30
C LYS A 167 3.65 -22.51 -4.56
N GLN A 168 4.98 -22.32 -4.46
CA GLN A 168 5.82 -22.00 -5.61
C GLN A 168 5.73 -23.09 -6.69
N LYS A 169 5.84 -24.37 -6.29
CA LYS A 169 5.72 -25.51 -7.20
C LYS A 169 4.35 -25.54 -7.90
N HIS A 170 3.27 -25.31 -7.16
CA HIS A 170 1.92 -25.24 -7.71
C HIS A 170 1.81 -24.16 -8.80
N ARG A 171 2.38 -22.97 -8.54
CA ARG A 171 2.45 -21.89 -9.54
C ARG A 171 3.23 -22.29 -10.78
N MET A 172 4.40 -22.92 -10.63
CA MET A 172 5.20 -23.36 -11.78
C MET A 172 4.51 -24.44 -12.62
N LEU A 173 3.81 -25.39 -11.98
CA LEU A 173 3.01 -26.39 -12.69
C LEU A 173 1.86 -25.73 -13.45
N PHE A 174 1.15 -24.80 -12.82
CA PHE A 174 0.11 -24.02 -13.48
C PHE A 174 0.64 -23.25 -14.70
N GLU A 175 1.78 -22.57 -14.58
CA GLU A 175 2.38 -21.81 -15.67
C GLU A 175 2.85 -22.69 -16.83
N ARG A 176 3.30 -23.91 -16.54
CA ARG A 176 3.64 -24.91 -17.55
C ARG A 176 2.41 -25.35 -18.35
N ASP A 177 1.30 -25.62 -17.65
CA ASP A 177 0.11 -26.23 -18.25
C ASP A 177 -0.77 -25.20 -18.97
N ILE A 178 -1.02 -24.04 -18.35
CA ILE A 178 -1.94 -23.00 -18.85
C ILE A 178 -1.19 -21.83 -19.53
N GLY A 179 0.09 -21.63 -19.21
CA GLY A 179 0.85 -20.47 -19.66
C GLY A 179 0.95 -19.37 -18.60
N PRO A 180 1.57 -18.21 -18.92
CA PRO A 180 1.73 -17.14 -17.95
C PRO A 180 0.37 -16.66 -17.42
N ILE A 181 0.35 -16.26 -16.15
CA ILE A 181 -0.85 -15.77 -15.46
C ILE A 181 -1.43 -14.60 -16.27
N GLY A 182 -2.68 -14.72 -16.72
CA GLY A 182 -3.35 -13.76 -17.60
C GLY A 182 -3.33 -14.10 -19.10
N SER A 183 -2.64 -15.17 -19.51
CA SER A 183 -2.77 -15.71 -20.87
C SER A 183 -4.03 -16.57 -21.01
N THR A 184 -4.91 -16.19 -21.93
CA THR A 184 -6.07 -17.00 -22.33
C THR A 184 -5.62 -18.15 -23.23
N LYS A 185 -4.93 -19.16 -22.70
CA LYS A 185 -4.98 -20.47 -23.36
C LYS A 185 -6.33 -21.08 -23.00
N LYS A 186 -7.13 -21.38 -24.03
CA LYS A 186 -8.40 -22.10 -23.86
C LYS A 186 -8.09 -23.39 -23.12
N LEU A 187 -8.70 -23.58 -21.94
CA LEU A 187 -8.82 -24.88 -21.32
C LEU A 187 -9.48 -25.80 -22.35
N ASP A 188 -8.70 -26.74 -22.88
CA ASP A 188 -9.21 -27.71 -23.84
C ASP A 188 -10.21 -28.63 -23.14
N LYS A 189 -11.51 -28.29 -23.27
CA LYS A 189 -12.70 -29.14 -23.52
C LYS A 189 -12.63 -30.66 -23.24
N TYR A 190 -11.97 -31.10 -22.18
CA TYR A 190 -11.91 -32.52 -21.80
C TYR A 190 -12.70 -32.84 -20.53
N GLY A 191 -12.91 -31.86 -19.63
CA GLY A 191 -13.70 -32.05 -18.41
C GLY A 191 -15.21 -31.76 -18.56
N ASP A 192 -15.59 -30.86 -19.47
CA ASP A 192 -16.96 -30.33 -19.49
C ASP A 192 -17.97 -31.21 -20.24
N LYS A 193 -17.50 -32.12 -21.10
CA LYS A 193 -18.40 -32.94 -21.95
C LYS A 193 -19.22 -33.95 -21.14
N GLU A 194 -18.67 -34.48 -20.06
CA GLU A 194 -19.36 -35.47 -19.23
C GLU A 194 -20.41 -34.81 -18.31
N ALA A 195 -20.08 -33.63 -17.77
CA ALA A 195 -21.02 -32.79 -17.03
C ALA A 195 -22.15 -32.27 -17.94
N ASP A 196 -21.84 -31.81 -19.15
CA ASP A 196 -22.84 -31.35 -20.12
C ASP A 196 -23.79 -32.48 -20.59
N ASN A 197 -23.26 -33.70 -20.76
CA ASN A 197 -24.06 -34.87 -21.12
C ASN A 197 -25.00 -35.29 -19.98
N THR A 198 -24.54 -35.29 -18.73
CA THR A 198 -25.38 -35.63 -17.57
C THR A 198 -26.43 -34.57 -17.29
N VAL A 199 -26.08 -33.28 -17.38
CA VAL A 199 -27.02 -32.16 -17.21
C VAL A 199 -28.05 -32.11 -18.35
N SER A 200 -27.62 -32.36 -19.60
CA SER A 200 -28.56 -32.44 -20.74
C SER A 200 -29.50 -33.66 -20.65
N PHE A 201 -29.01 -34.80 -20.13
CA PHE A 201 -29.84 -35.97 -19.83
C PHE A 201 -30.87 -35.65 -18.74
N LEU A 202 -30.46 -35.03 -17.63
CA LEU A 202 -31.37 -34.61 -16.56
C LEU A 202 -32.41 -33.59 -17.06
N ARG A 203 -32.02 -32.66 -17.93
CA ARG A 203 -32.92 -31.69 -18.57
C ARG A 203 -33.95 -32.36 -19.49
N ARG A 204 -33.60 -33.48 -20.12
CA ARG A 204 -34.51 -34.26 -20.98
C ARG A 204 -35.52 -35.08 -20.17
N PHE A 205 -35.15 -35.53 -18.97
CA PHE A 205 -36.01 -36.30 -18.07
C PHE A 205 -36.91 -35.44 -17.17
N HIS A 206 -36.50 -34.21 -16.85
CA HIS A 206 -37.28 -33.29 -16.02
C HIS A 206 -37.86 -32.10 -16.82
N GLY A 207 -38.43 -32.39 -17.98
CA GLY A 207 -39.28 -31.44 -18.69
C GLY A 207 -40.48 -31.04 -17.83
N HIS A 208 -40.49 -29.76 -17.41
CA HIS A 208 -41.54 -29.05 -16.66
C HIS A 208 -41.48 -29.02 -15.12
N PHE A 209 -40.29 -28.88 -14.53
CA PHE A 209 -40.19 -28.18 -13.23
C PHE A 209 -39.55 -26.80 -13.42
N ASN A 210 -40.27 -25.75 -13.03
CA ASN A 210 -39.75 -24.39 -12.97
C ASN A 210 -38.60 -24.34 -11.95
N LEU A 211 -37.36 -24.46 -12.41
CA LEU A 211 -36.20 -24.20 -11.55
C LEU A 211 -36.16 -22.70 -11.19
N PRO A 212 -35.92 -22.37 -9.90
CA PRO A 212 -35.78 -20.99 -9.46
C PRO A 212 -34.61 -20.30 -10.18
N LYS A 213 -34.73 -18.99 -10.36
CA LYS A 213 -33.84 -18.16 -11.19
C LYS A 213 -32.36 -18.20 -10.79
N GLU A 214 -32.03 -18.72 -9.61
CA GLU A 214 -30.69 -18.69 -9.02
C GLU A 214 -29.74 -19.79 -9.51
N LEU A 215 -30.23 -20.73 -10.32
CA LEU A 215 -29.41 -21.79 -10.94
C LEU A 215 -29.21 -21.58 -12.46
N ARG A 216 -29.46 -20.36 -12.95
CA ARG A 216 -29.12 -19.96 -14.32
C ARG A 216 -27.80 -19.19 -14.30
N PHE A 217 -26.69 -19.89 -14.47
CA PHE A 217 -25.46 -19.30 -14.97
C PHE A 217 -25.53 -19.25 -16.51
#